data_AF-A0A3D3PKH5-F1
#
_entry.id   AF-A0A3D3PKH5-F1
#
_cell.length_a   1.000
_cell.length_b   1.000
_cell.length_c   1.000
_cell.angle_alpha   90.00
_cell.angle_beta   90.00
_cell.angle_gamma   90.00
#
_symmetry.space_group_name_H-M   'P 1'
#
loop_
_entity.id
_entity.type
_entity.pdbx_description
1 polymer ?
#
loop_
_entity_poly.entity_id
_entity_poly.type
_entity_poly.pdbx_seq_one_letter_code
_entity_poly.pdbx_strand_id
1 'polypeptide(L)'
;MSALNYANDAELHSCAKTTLAARARRLLPGLALSGIIAWPSIELGKLAWTQSHGLSALTIAIMLGIVLGNTLFPLLAPSCGAGVSFSRQNLLRLGIILYGLRLTFQDIRMVGIAGVAIDAVVLTSTFALAMVLGTKLFKLDRNTVILIGAGSSICGAAAVMATEPLVRGRAEQVTIAVSTVVVFGTLAIFLYPLLYRLNLHWQLLGTAPSEFGIYIGSTTHEVAQVVAAAKSINQDAANSAVIAKMVRVMMLAPFLIL
;
A
#
# COMPACT_ATOMS: atom_id res chain seq x y z
N MET A 1 -18.96 34.00 -41.56
CA MET A 1 -17.97 33.87 -40.47
C MET A 1 -18.54 33.37 -39.14
N SER A 2 -19.87 33.17 -38.97
CA SER A 2 -20.45 32.63 -37.72
C SER A 2 -20.78 31.12 -37.75
N ALA A 3 -20.95 30.49 -38.92
CA ALA A 3 -21.28 29.07 -39.03
C ALA A 3 -20.07 28.12 -38.87
N LEU A 4 -18.86 28.61 -39.14
CA LEU A 4 -17.61 27.82 -38.99
C LEU A 4 -17.13 27.71 -37.54
N ASN A 5 -17.47 28.68 -36.67
CA ASN A 5 -17.15 28.59 -35.24
C ASN A 5 -18.09 27.61 -34.50
N TYR A 6 -19.36 27.52 -34.91
CA TYR A 6 -20.32 26.61 -34.28
C TYR A 6 -20.02 25.12 -34.54
N ALA A 7 -19.49 24.79 -35.72
CA ALA A 7 -19.09 23.41 -36.03
C ALA A 7 -17.86 22.96 -35.22
N ASN A 8 -16.93 23.88 -34.96
CA ASN A 8 -15.69 23.58 -34.25
C ASN A 8 -15.95 23.33 -32.74
N ASP A 9 -16.86 24.08 -32.13
CA ASP A 9 -17.26 23.86 -30.73
C ASP A 9 -18.07 22.55 -30.56
N ALA A 10 -18.91 22.19 -31.53
CA ALA A 10 -19.66 20.93 -31.49
C ALA A 10 -18.76 19.68 -31.63
N GLU A 11 -17.70 19.73 -32.45
CA GLU A 11 -16.75 18.63 -32.61
C GLU A 11 -15.78 18.50 -31.42
N LEU A 12 -15.33 19.61 -30.83
CA LEU A 12 -14.54 19.60 -29.59
C LEU A 12 -15.32 18.99 -28.40
N HIS A 13 -16.61 19.31 -28.27
CA HIS A 13 -17.47 18.71 -27.24
C HIS A 13 -17.81 17.23 -27.52
N SER A 14 -17.86 16.81 -28.78
CA SER A 14 -18.10 15.41 -29.18
C SER A 14 -16.87 14.52 -28.92
N CYS A 15 -15.66 15.01 -29.24
CA CYS A 15 -14.40 14.31 -29.00
C CYS A 15 -14.11 14.11 -27.49
N ALA A 16 -14.42 15.11 -26.66
CA ALA A 16 -14.28 15.04 -25.20
C ALA A 16 -15.31 14.10 -24.51
N LYS A 17 -16.55 14.03 -25.03
CA LYS A 17 -17.58 13.12 -24.50
C LYS A 17 -17.30 11.65 -24.87
N THR A 18 -16.76 11.43 -26.07
CA THR A 18 -16.38 10.09 -26.55
C THR A 18 -15.24 9.49 -25.72
N THR A 19 -14.35 10.32 -25.18
CA THR A 19 -13.26 9.88 -24.30
C THR A 19 -13.71 9.53 -22.88
N LEU A 20 -14.64 10.28 -22.29
CA LEU A 20 -15.11 10.03 -20.92
C LEU A 20 -15.98 8.77 -20.82
N ALA A 21 -16.92 8.59 -21.77
CA ALA A 21 -17.78 7.40 -21.82
C ALA A 21 -16.98 6.13 -22.16
N ALA A 22 -16.03 6.20 -23.10
CA ALA A 22 -15.15 5.08 -23.42
C ALA A 22 -14.22 4.72 -22.24
N ARG A 23 -13.71 5.73 -21.52
CA ARG A 23 -12.90 5.52 -20.32
C ARG A 23 -13.72 4.91 -19.19
N ALA A 24 -14.94 5.41 -18.94
CA ALA A 24 -15.85 4.83 -17.96
C ALA A 24 -16.18 3.36 -18.31
N ARG A 25 -16.46 3.06 -19.58
CA ARG A 25 -16.75 1.70 -20.06
C ARG A 25 -15.58 0.73 -19.89
N ARG A 26 -14.33 1.23 -19.98
CA ARG A 26 -13.11 0.43 -19.71
C ARG A 26 -12.83 0.23 -18.22
N LEU A 27 -13.23 1.17 -17.36
CA LEU A 27 -12.99 1.08 -15.92
C LEU A 27 -14.09 0.30 -15.19
N LEU A 28 -15.34 0.42 -15.64
CA LEU A 28 -16.54 -0.22 -15.09
C LEU A 28 -16.37 -1.71 -14.76
N PRO A 29 -15.89 -2.58 -15.67
CA PRO A 29 -15.79 -4.01 -15.37
C PRO A 29 -14.84 -4.31 -14.20
N GLY A 30 -13.69 -3.63 -14.13
CA GLY A 30 -12.75 -3.82 -13.01
C GLY A 30 -13.25 -3.20 -11.70
N LEU A 31 -13.92 -2.06 -11.77
CA LEU A 31 -14.59 -1.44 -10.62
C LEU A 31 -15.69 -2.35 -10.07
N ALA A 32 -16.55 -2.87 -10.94
CA ALA A 32 -17.61 -3.81 -10.60
C ALA A 32 -17.03 -5.07 -9.96
N LEU A 33 -15.98 -5.66 -10.54
CA LEU A 33 -15.29 -6.81 -9.94
C LEU A 33 -14.78 -6.50 -8.52
N SER A 34 -14.12 -5.34 -8.33
CA SER A 34 -13.65 -4.94 -7.00
C SER A 34 -14.80 -4.72 -6.01
N GLY A 35 -15.93 -4.17 -6.46
CA GLY A 35 -17.14 -4.00 -5.66
C GLY A 35 -17.81 -5.33 -5.29
N ILE A 36 -17.89 -6.26 -6.24
CA ILE A 36 -18.43 -7.62 -6.06
C ILE A 36 -17.58 -8.43 -5.08
N ILE A 37 -16.27 -8.18 -4.98
CA ILE A 37 -15.42 -8.81 -3.95
C ILE A 37 -15.57 -8.10 -2.61
N ALA A 38 -15.61 -6.77 -2.62
CA ALA A 38 -15.70 -5.97 -1.39
C ALA A 38 -17.02 -6.19 -0.63
N TRP A 39 -18.15 -6.25 -1.35
CA TRP A 39 -19.47 -6.44 -0.77
C TRP A 39 -19.60 -7.71 0.10
N PRO A 40 -19.37 -8.93 -0.42
CA PRO A 40 -19.44 -10.15 0.38
C PRO A 40 -18.38 -10.18 1.46
N SER A 41 -17.21 -9.56 1.25
CA SER A 41 -16.18 -9.46 2.30
C SER A 41 -16.65 -8.65 3.50
N ILE A 42 -17.37 -7.55 3.27
CA ILE A 42 -17.96 -6.71 4.32
C ILE A 42 -19.08 -7.46 5.04
N GLU A 43 -19.98 -8.11 4.29
CA GLU A 43 -21.09 -8.87 4.89
C GLU A 43 -20.58 -10.07 5.71
N LEU A 44 -19.64 -10.84 5.16
CA LEU A 44 -19.00 -11.96 5.86
C LEU A 44 -18.21 -11.50 7.10
N GLY A 45 -17.61 -10.30 7.05
CA GLY A 45 -16.91 -9.72 8.20
C GLY A 45 -17.83 -9.27 9.35
N LYS A 46 -19.14 -9.16 9.13
CA LYS A 46 -20.12 -8.83 10.18
C LYS A 46 -20.61 -10.05 10.96
N LEU A 47 -20.39 -11.26 10.45
CA LEU A 47 -20.85 -12.49 11.11
C LEU A 47 -20.11 -12.70 12.45
N ALA A 48 -20.84 -13.14 13.48
CA ALA A 48 -20.26 -13.41 14.80
C ALA A 48 -19.17 -14.50 14.76
N TRP A 49 -19.31 -15.48 13.84
CA TRP A 49 -18.32 -16.55 13.66
C TRP A 49 -16.98 -16.05 13.10
N THR A 50 -17.00 -15.08 12.17
CA THR A 50 -15.75 -14.52 11.62
C THR A 50 -15.09 -13.60 12.65
N GLN A 51 -15.87 -12.85 13.41
CA GLN A 51 -15.36 -12.02 14.52
C GLN A 51 -14.72 -12.86 15.63
N SER A 52 -15.31 -14.01 16.00
CA SER A 52 -14.75 -14.89 17.03
C SER A 52 -13.41 -15.53 16.61
N HIS A 53 -13.16 -15.68 15.31
CA HIS A 53 -11.89 -16.17 14.76
C HIS A 53 -10.90 -15.04 14.41
N GLY A 54 -11.25 -13.77 14.66
CA GLY A 54 -10.42 -12.61 14.33
C GLY A 54 -10.26 -12.35 12.83
N LEU A 55 -11.20 -12.83 12.00
CA LEU A 55 -11.21 -12.62 10.56
C LEU A 55 -11.95 -11.32 10.25
N SER A 56 -11.17 -10.25 10.00
CA SER A 56 -11.73 -8.97 9.56
C SER A 56 -12.21 -9.03 8.11
N ALA A 57 -13.13 -8.13 7.73
CA ALA A 57 -13.55 -7.97 6.34
C ALA A 57 -12.37 -7.77 5.37
N LEU A 58 -11.29 -7.13 5.81
CA LEU A 58 -10.07 -6.94 5.03
C LEU A 58 -9.32 -8.25 4.79
N THR A 59 -9.20 -9.07 5.83
CA THR A 59 -8.55 -10.39 5.74
C THR A 59 -9.30 -11.29 4.76
N ILE A 60 -10.63 -11.27 4.81
CA ILE A 60 -11.51 -12.01 3.89
C ILE A 60 -11.35 -11.48 2.47
N ALA A 61 -11.36 -10.16 2.28
CA ALA A 61 -11.17 -9.53 0.96
C ALA A 61 -9.82 -9.90 0.33
N ILE A 62 -8.75 -9.96 1.13
CA ILE A 62 -7.42 -10.35 0.65
C ILE A 62 -7.40 -11.83 0.28
N MET A 63 -7.96 -12.71 1.10
CA MET A 63 -8.07 -14.15 0.79
C MET A 63 -8.84 -14.38 -0.51
N LEU A 64 -10.01 -13.76 -0.67
CA LEU A 64 -10.79 -13.83 -1.91
C LEU A 64 -10.02 -13.24 -3.10
N GLY A 65 -9.35 -12.10 -2.90
CA GLY A 65 -8.52 -11.46 -3.92
C GLY A 65 -7.35 -12.34 -4.38
N ILE A 66 -6.69 -13.05 -3.47
CA ILE A 66 -5.62 -14.00 -3.79
C ILE A 66 -6.19 -15.19 -4.56
N VAL A 67 -7.29 -15.80 -4.09
CA VAL A 67 -7.90 -16.96 -4.78
C VAL A 67 -8.36 -16.57 -6.19
N LEU A 68 -9.11 -15.47 -6.33
CA LEU A 68 -9.59 -14.99 -7.62
C LEU A 68 -8.43 -14.53 -8.53
N GLY A 69 -7.44 -13.85 -7.95
CA GLY A 69 -6.24 -13.39 -8.64
C GLY A 69 -5.43 -14.50 -9.30
N ASN A 70 -5.36 -15.68 -8.65
CA ASN A 70 -4.60 -16.82 -9.15
C ASN A 70 -5.42 -17.82 -9.99
N THR A 71 -6.75 -17.68 -10.03
CA THR A 71 -7.64 -18.62 -10.75
C THR A 71 -8.32 -17.97 -11.95
N LEU A 72 -9.25 -17.05 -11.71
CA LEU A 72 -10.14 -16.48 -12.73
C LEU A 72 -9.64 -15.14 -13.28
N PHE A 73 -8.84 -14.40 -12.52
CA PHE A 73 -8.37 -13.09 -12.92
C PHE A 73 -7.50 -13.10 -14.19
N PRO A 74 -6.64 -14.10 -14.47
CA PRO A 74 -5.88 -14.12 -15.73
C PRO A 74 -6.79 -14.11 -16.97
N LEU A 75 -7.96 -14.75 -16.90
CA LEU A 75 -8.97 -14.77 -17.96
C LEU A 75 -9.72 -13.44 -18.06
N LEU A 76 -9.93 -12.76 -16.93
CA LEU A 76 -10.66 -11.50 -16.82
C LEU A 76 -9.76 -10.26 -17.01
N ALA A 77 -8.44 -10.42 -16.94
CA ALA A 77 -7.44 -9.35 -16.95
C ALA A 77 -7.54 -8.40 -18.16
N PRO A 78 -7.79 -8.87 -19.40
CA PRO A 78 -7.92 -7.98 -20.56
C PRO A 78 -9.05 -6.96 -20.41
N SER A 79 -10.15 -7.34 -19.75
CA SER A 79 -11.33 -6.49 -19.57
C SER A 79 -11.36 -5.76 -18.23
N CYS A 80 -10.86 -6.37 -17.16
CA CYS A 80 -10.97 -5.85 -15.79
C CYS A 80 -9.71 -5.12 -15.29
N GLY A 81 -8.55 -5.35 -15.92
CA GLY A 81 -7.26 -4.88 -15.41
C GLY A 81 -7.17 -3.36 -15.22
N ALA A 82 -7.73 -2.59 -16.15
CA ALA A 82 -7.74 -1.12 -16.08
C ALA A 82 -8.52 -0.61 -14.86
N GLY A 83 -9.71 -1.17 -14.60
CA GLY A 83 -10.53 -0.79 -13.44
C GLY A 83 -9.90 -1.21 -12.10
N VAL A 84 -9.32 -2.41 -12.03
CA VAL A 84 -8.62 -2.87 -10.81
C VAL A 84 -7.40 -2.00 -10.50
N SER A 85 -6.60 -1.64 -11.51
CA SER A 85 -5.47 -0.73 -11.34
C SER A 85 -5.93 0.65 -10.86
N PHE A 86 -7.05 1.16 -11.42
CA PHE A 86 -7.66 2.41 -10.98
C PHE A 86 -8.09 2.36 -9.51
N SER A 87 -8.76 1.28 -9.07
CA SER A 87 -9.11 1.08 -7.66
C SER A 87 -7.87 1.10 -6.76
N ARG A 88 -6.83 0.35 -7.13
CA ARG A 88 -5.59 0.22 -6.35
C ARG A 88 -4.84 1.56 -6.20
N GLN A 89 -4.79 2.36 -7.25
CA GLN A 89 -3.95 3.57 -7.28
C GLN A 89 -4.71 4.84 -6.91
N ASN A 90 -5.90 5.04 -7.48
CA ASN A 90 -6.65 6.29 -7.34
C ASN A 90 -7.64 6.20 -6.18
N LEU A 91 -8.46 5.15 -6.16
CA LEU A 91 -9.51 5.01 -5.14
C LEU A 91 -8.92 4.78 -3.75
N LEU A 92 -7.86 3.96 -3.66
CA LEU A 92 -7.11 3.78 -2.42
C LEU A 92 -6.45 5.09 -1.95
N ARG A 93 -5.80 5.82 -2.85
CA ARG A 93 -5.17 7.11 -2.51
C ARG A 93 -6.20 8.13 -2.05
N LEU A 94 -7.35 8.20 -2.72
CA LEU A 94 -8.47 9.05 -2.30
C LEU A 94 -8.96 8.63 -0.91
N GLY A 95 -9.09 7.33 -0.65
CA GLY A 95 -9.41 6.80 0.66
C GLY A 95 -8.41 7.22 1.74
N ILE A 96 -7.10 7.18 1.44
CA ILE A 96 -6.04 7.64 2.37
C ILE A 96 -6.13 9.15 2.61
N ILE A 97 -6.40 9.95 1.56
CA ILE A 97 -6.58 11.41 1.70
C ILE A 97 -7.77 11.72 2.60
N LEU A 98 -8.92 11.10 2.35
CA LEU A 98 -10.13 11.24 3.17
C LEU A 98 -9.90 10.73 4.61
N TYR A 99 -9.13 9.65 4.76
CA TYR A 99 -8.73 9.14 6.07
C TYR A 99 -7.85 10.15 6.81
N GLY A 100 -6.94 10.83 6.11
CA GLY A 100 -6.15 11.93 6.63
C GLY A 100 -7.00 13.09 7.15
N LEU A 101 -8.09 13.43 6.45
CA LEU A 101 -9.05 14.45 6.91
C LEU A 101 -9.79 14.06 8.20
N ARG A 102 -9.87 12.77 8.51
CA ARG A 102 -10.46 12.26 9.76
C ARG A 102 -9.48 12.28 10.94
N LEU A 103 -8.17 12.24 10.70
CA LEU A 103 -7.17 12.17 11.75
C LEU A 103 -7.13 13.46 12.57
N THR A 104 -7.05 13.33 13.90
CA THR A 104 -7.04 14.50 14.79
C THR A 104 -5.63 15.03 15.01
N PHE A 105 -5.51 16.31 15.36
CA PHE A 105 -4.23 16.90 15.80
C PHE A 105 -3.67 16.23 17.08
N GLN A 106 -4.49 15.51 17.84
CA GLN A 106 -4.02 14.73 18.99
C GLN A 106 -3.29 13.45 18.54
N ASP A 107 -3.83 12.73 17.54
CA ASP A 107 -3.20 11.52 17.00
C ASP A 107 -1.79 11.80 16.46
N ILE A 108 -1.62 12.92 15.76
CA ILE A 108 -0.32 13.35 15.21
C ILE A 108 0.66 13.71 16.33
N ARG A 109 0.18 14.38 17.39
CA ARG A 109 1.03 14.75 18.54
C ARG A 109 1.49 13.54 19.34
N MET A 110 0.67 12.49 19.45
CA MET A 110 1.05 11.25 20.13
C MET A 110 2.23 10.55 19.44
N VAL A 111 2.26 10.54 18.10
CA VAL A 111 3.40 9.99 17.34
C VAL A 111 4.59 10.94 17.43
N GLY A 112 4.37 12.23 17.16
CA GLY A 112 5.31 13.32 17.42
C GLY A 112 6.73 13.10 16.85
N ILE A 113 7.72 13.67 17.55
CA ILE A 113 9.15 13.53 17.22
C ILE A 113 9.64 12.09 17.42
N ALA A 114 9.06 11.37 18.39
CA ALA A 114 9.45 9.98 18.65
C ALA A 114 9.20 9.09 17.43
N GLY A 115 8.06 9.22 16.76
CA GLY A 115 7.76 8.49 15.52
C GLY A 115 8.72 8.82 14.39
N VAL A 116 9.07 10.10 14.21
CA VAL A 116 10.07 10.52 13.21
C VAL A 116 11.44 9.89 13.51
N ALA A 117 11.85 9.88 14.78
CA ALA A 117 13.11 9.26 15.18
C ALA A 117 13.11 7.74 14.97
N ILE A 118 12.01 7.06 15.33
CA ILE A 118 11.82 5.63 15.09
C ILE A 118 11.91 5.33 13.58
N ASP A 119 11.19 6.07 12.75
CA ASP A 119 11.21 5.89 11.31
C ASP A 119 12.60 6.14 10.72
N ALA A 120 13.32 7.16 11.20
CA ALA A 120 14.68 7.43 10.79
C ALA A 120 15.63 6.28 11.13
N VAL A 121 15.54 5.76 12.35
CA VAL A 121 16.36 4.61 12.79
C VAL A 121 15.99 3.37 12.00
N VAL A 122 14.71 3.06 11.82
CA VAL A 122 14.27 1.87 11.08
C VAL A 122 14.65 1.97 9.60
N LEU A 123 14.48 3.14 8.97
CA LEU A 123 14.86 3.38 7.58
C LEU A 123 16.38 3.18 7.40
N THR A 124 17.18 3.86 8.21
CA THR A 124 18.65 3.80 8.11
C THR A 124 19.18 2.42 8.43
N SER A 125 18.67 1.77 9.48
CA SER A 125 19.09 0.41 9.86
C SER A 125 18.70 -0.62 8.80
N THR A 126 17.48 -0.56 8.27
CA THR A 126 16.99 -1.50 7.24
C THR A 126 17.79 -1.34 5.96
N PHE A 127 18.05 -0.10 5.53
CA PHE A 127 18.86 0.16 4.34
C PHE A 127 20.31 -0.29 4.53
N ALA A 128 20.93 0.03 5.67
CA ALA A 128 22.28 -0.41 5.99
C ALA A 128 22.39 -1.94 6.04
N LEU A 129 21.40 -2.61 6.65
CA LEU A 129 21.35 -4.06 6.71
C LEU A 129 21.19 -4.68 5.32
N ALA A 130 20.33 -4.11 4.47
CA ALA A 130 20.18 -4.54 3.08
C ALA A 130 21.52 -4.41 2.32
N MET A 131 22.23 -3.28 2.49
CA MET A 131 23.55 -3.07 1.89
C MET A 131 24.57 -4.09 2.37
N VAL A 132 24.68 -4.32 3.68
CA VAL A 132 25.65 -5.26 4.27
C VAL A 132 25.34 -6.69 3.89
N LEU A 133 24.12 -7.17 4.15
CA LEU A 133 23.73 -8.55 3.87
C LEU A 133 23.69 -8.83 2.36
N GLY A 134 23.10 -7.92 1.59
CA GLY A 134 22.96 -8.07 0.14
C GLY A 134 24.29 -8.16 -0.58
N THR A 135 25.26 -7.31 -0.21
CA THR A 135 26.59 -7.31 -0.86
C THR A 135 27.55 -8.33 -0.28
N LYS A 136 27.62 -8.49 1.05
CA LYS A 136 28.63 -9.35 1.69
C LYS A 136 28.20 -10.80 1.81
N LEU A 137 26.94 -11.06 2.17
CA LEU A 137 26.45 -12.42 2.41
C LEU A 137 25.88 -13.04 1.14
N PHE A 138 24.97 -12.33 0.48
CA PHE A 138 24.27 -12.82 -0.72
C PHE A 138 25.00 -12.53 -2.03
N LYS A 139 26.02 -11.66 -2.01
CA LYS A 139 26.85 -11.28 -3.18
C LYS A 139 26.01 -10.83 -4.39
N LEU A 140 24.92 -10.12 -4.12
CA LEU A 140 24.03 -9.55 -5.14
C LEU A 140 24.69 -8.34 -5.81
N ASP A 141 24.26 -8.07 -7.05
CA ASP A 141 24.64 -6.85 -7.76
C ASP A 141 24.20 -5.60 -6.99
N ARG A 142 25.08 -4.58 -6.96
CA ARG A 142 24.91 -3.39 -6.12
C ARG A 142 23.61 -2.64 -6.43
N ASN A 143 23.21 -2.54 -7.69
CA ASN A 143 21.97 -1.84 -8.07
C ASN A 143 20.76 -2.59 -7.54
N THR A 144 20.77 -3.93 -7.61
CA THR A 144 19.71 -4.78 -7.06
C THR A 144 19.58 -4.59 -5.54
N VAL A 145 20.72 -4.55 -4.83
CA VAL A 145 20.73 -4.34 -3.38
C VAL A 145 20.19 -2.95 -3.02
N ILE A 146 20.60 -1.90 -3.73
CA ILE A 146 20.10 -0.53 -3.48
C ILE A 146 18.59 -0.45 -3.74
N LEU A 147 18.10 -1.03 -4.84
CA LEU A 147 16.67 -1.02 -5.16
C LEU A 147 15.84 -1.79 -4.12
N ILE A 148 16.26 -3.00 -3.73
CA ILE A 148 15.58 -3.77 -2.67
C ILE A 148 15.65 -3.04 -1.34
N GLY A 149 16.81 -2.48 -1.00
CA GLY A 149 17.04 -1.72 0.21
C GLY A 149 16.12 -0.51 0.30
N ALA A 150 16.11 0.34 -0.72
CA ALA A 150 15.26 1.54 -0.79
C ALA A 150 13.77 1.20 -0.75
N GLY A 151 13.36 0.15 -1.47
CA GLY A 151 11.99 -0.35 -1.42
C GLY A 151 11.58 -0.80 -0.01
N SER A 152 12.41 -1.63 0.63
CA SER A 152 12.11 -2.20 1.94
C SER A 152 12.22 -1.18 3.08
N SER A 153 13.11 -0.18 2.94
CA SER A 153 13.38 0.81 3.97
C SER A 153 12.46 2.04 3.97
N ILE A 154 11.62 2.25 2.94
CA ILE A 154 10.78 3.46 2.84
C ILE A 154 9.30 3.12 2.62
N CYS A 155 8.88 3.00 1.36
CA CYS A 155 7.47 2.89 0.98
C CYS A 155 7.21 1.87 -0.14
N GLY A 156 8.13 0.91 -0.29
CA GLY A 156 7.96 -0.20 -1.21
C GLY A 156 8.17 0.19 -2.65
N ALA A 157 7.22 -0.20 -3.52
CA ALA A 157 7.36 -0.03 -4.97
C ALA A 157 7.59 1.42 -5.41
N ALA A 158 6.98 2.39 -4.73
CA ALA A 158 7.15 3.81 -5.03
C ALA A 158 8.60 4.28 -4.80
N ALA A 159 9.26 3.80 -3.74
CA ALA A 159 10.67 4.11 -3.48
C ALA A 159 11.58 3.43 -4.51
N VAL A 160 11.28 2.20 -4.92
CA VAL A 160 12.02 1.51 -5.99
C VAL A 160 11.97 2.32 -7.29
N MET A 161 10.78 2.75 -7.72
CA MET A 161 10.60 3.55 -8.94
C MET A 161 11.28 4.92 -8.85
N ALA A 162 11.31 5.54 -7.66
CA ALA A 162 11.99 6.82 -7.47
C ALA A 162 13.53 6.68 -7.47
N THR A 163 14.04 5.52 -7.03
CA THR A 163 15.49 5.24 -6.93
C THR A 163 16.07 4.69 -8.23
N GLU A 164 15.27 3.98 -9.02
CA GLU A 164 15.63 3.41 -10.33
C GLU A 164 16.43 4.34 -11.25
N PRO A 165 16.02 5.60 -11.50
CA PRO A 165 16.75 6.47 -12.42
C PRO A 165 18.10 6.94 -11.84
N LEU A 166 18.26 6.97 -10.51
CA LEU A 166 19.49 7.39 -9.84
C LEU A 166 20.60 6.33 -9.95
N VAL A 167 20.22 5.05 -9.87
CA VAL A 167 21.17 3.92 -9.96
C VAL A 167 21.27 3.34 -11.37
N ARG A 168 20.46 3.84 -12.32
CA ARG A 168 20.32 3.30 -13.69
C ARG A 168 19.98 1.80 -13.64
N GLY A 169 18.99 1.46 -12.83
CA GLY A 169 18.57 0.09 -12.58
C GLY A 169 18.02 -0.57 -13.86
N ARG A 170 18.35 -1.84 -14.08
CA ARG A 170 17.73 -2.60 -15.19
C ARG A 170 16.29 -2.97 -14.82
N ALA A 171 15.42 -3.06 -15.82
CA ALA A 171 14.01 -3.43 -15.62
C ALA A 171 13.83 -4.74 -14.84
N GLU A 172 14.73 -5.71 -15.03
CA GLU A 172 14.75 -6.96 -14.27
C GLU A 172 15.01 -6.72 -12.77
N GLN A 173 15.97 -5.85 -12.42
CA GLN A 173 16.31 -5.53 -11.04
C GLN A 173 15.17 -4.80 -10.34
N VAL A 174 14.50 -3.88 -11.06
CA VAL A 174 13.30 -3.19 -10.59
C VAL A 174 12.18 -4.20 -10.34
N THR A 175 11.96 -5.14 -11.25
CA THR A 175 10.93 -6.17 -11.13
C THR A 175 11.19 -7.06 -9.91
N ILE A 176 12.43 -7.48 -9.69
CA ILE A 176 12.83 -8.27 -8.51
C ILE A 176 12.60 -7.46 -7.23
N ALA A 177 13.03 -6.20 -7.20
CA ALA A 177 12.87 -5.34 -6.03
C ALA A 177 11.39 -5.09 -5.69
N VAL A 178 10.55 -4.76 -6.68
CA VAL A 178 9.11 -4.57 -6.46
C VAL A 178 8.46 -5.87 -6.01
N SER A 179 8.78 -7.00 -6.65
CA SER A 179 8.17 -8.30 -6.32
C SER A 179 8.49 -8.73 -4.90
N THR A 180 9.75 -8.64 -4.48
CA THR A 180 10.17 -9.02 -3.12
C THR A 180 9.49 -8.16 -2.07
N VAL A 181 9.47 -6.84 -2.26
CA VAL A 181 8.78 -5.88 -1.40
C VAL A 181 7.29 -6.21 -1.25
N VAL A 182 6.60 -6.49 -2.36
CA VAL A 182 5.17 -6.81 -2.36
C VAL A 182 4.91 -8.13 -1.64
N VAL A 183 5.74 -9.16 -1.87
CA VAL A 183 5.61 -10.47 -1.21
C VAL A 183 5.77 -10.32 0.30
N PHE A 184 6.87 -9.72 0.78
CA PHE A 184 7.10 -9.53 2.21
C PHE A 184 6.05 -8.61 2.85
N GLY A 185 5.62 -7.57 2.14
CA GLY A 185 4.56 -6.68 2.60
C GLY A 185 3.18 -7.37 2.68
N THR A 186 2.91 -8.34 1.80
CA THR A 186 1.67 -9.13 1.85
C THR A 186 1.72 -10.13 3.00
N LEU A 187 2.87 -10.77 3.24
CA LEU A 187 3.08 -11.62 4.41
C LEU A 187 2.89 -10.85 5.73
N ALA A 188 3.40 -9.62 5.79
CA ALA A 188 3.23 -8.72 6.92
C ALA A 188 1.77 -8.50 7.33
N ILE A 189 0.82 -8.49 6.38
CA ILE A 189 -0.61 -8.31 6.68
C ILE A 189 -1.13 -9.38 7.64
N PHE A 190 -0.65 -10.62 7.51
CA PHE A 190 -1.05 -11.74 8.36
C PHE A 190 -0.14 -11.89 9.57
N LEU A 191 1.14 -11.61 9.39
CA LEU A 191 2.15 -11.79 10.44
C LEU A 191 1.98 -10.77 11.57
N TYR A 192 1.73 -9.48 11.27
CA TYR A 192 1.64 -8.45 12.32
C TYR A 192 0.46 -8.65 13.29
N PRO A 193 -0.77 -8.96 12.83
CA PRO A 193 -1.87 -9.24 13.76
C PRO A 193 -1.62 -10.49 14.61
N LEU A 194 -0.94 -11.50 14.05
CA LEU A 194 -0.52 -12.67 14.82
C LEU A 194 0.53 -12.30 15.88
N LEU A 195 1.54 -11.50 15.49
CA LEU A 195 2.54 -10.99 16.41
C LEU A 195 1.93 -10.12 17.51
N TYR A 196 0.91 -9.32 17.22
CA TYR A 196 0.19 -8.56 18.23
C TYR A 196 -0.50 -9.46 19.26
N ARG A 197 -1.23 -10.49 18.79
CA ARG A 197 -1.86 -11.47 19.68
C ARG A 197 -0.84 -12.20 20.53
N LEU A 198 0.29 -12.60 19.95
CA LEU A 198 1.39 -13.20 20.70
C LEU A 198 1.99 -12.22 21.71
N ASN A 199 2.19 -10.95 21.33
CA ASN A 199 2.70 -9.92 22.22
C ASN A 199 1.78 -9.69 23.43
N LEU A 200 0.45 -9.80 23.27
CA LEU A 200 -0.47 -9.71 24.41
C LEU A 200 -0.25 -10.82 25.45
N HIS A 201 0.26 -11.99 25.04
CA HIS A 201 0.60 -13.08 25.96
C HIS A 201 1.98 -12.89 26.62
N TRP A 202 2.98 -12.44 25.86
CA TRP A 202 4.38 -12.39 26.32
C TRP A 202 4.83 -11.01 26.83
N GLN A 203 4.05 -9.95 26.57
CA GLN A 203 4.28 -8.56 26.98
C GLN A 203 5.71 -8.03 26.70
N LEU A 204 6.29 -8.45 25.58
CA LEU A 204 7.66 -8.08 25.17
C LEU A 204 7.75 -6.65 24.62
N LEU A 205 6.67 -6.16 24.01
CA LEU A 205 6.51 -4.82 23.46
C LEU A 205 5.33 -4.12 24.14
N GLY A 206 5.31 -2.79 24.00
CA GLY A 206 4.18 -1.95 24.36
C GLY A 206 2.84 -2.57 23.96
N THR A 207 1.98 -2.80 24.94
CA THR A 207 0.68 -3.45 24.74
C THR A 207 -0.38 -2.48 24.24
N ALA A 208 -0.08 -1.18 24.21
CA ALA A 208 -0.99 -0.18 23.69
C ALA A 208 -1.17 -0.39 22.16
N PRO A 209 -2.41 -0.48 21.66
CA PRO A 209 -2.65 -0.65 20.23
C PRO A 209 -2.01 0.41 19.36
N SER A 210 -1.89 1.64 19.86
CA SER A 210 -1.23 2.76 19.18
C SER A 210 0.28 2.55 19.02
N GLU A 211 0.96 2.01 20.02
CA GLU A 211 2.40 1.74 19.97
C GLU A 211 2.71 0.62 18.98
N PHE A 212 1.90 -0.45 19.01
CA PHE A 212 2.02 -1.50 18.01
C PHE A 212 1.62 -1.02 16.60
N GLY A 213 0.69 -0.06 16.52
CA GLY A 213 0.35 0.64 15.29
C GLY A 213 1.57 1.38 14.71
N ILE A 214 2.29 2.17 15.52
CA ILE A 214 3.55 2.80 15.11
C ILE A 214 4.52 1.73 14.59
N TYR A 215 4.71 0.63 15.31
CA TYR A 215 5.57 -0.47 14.86
C TYR A 215 5.17 -1.02 13.48
N ILE A 216 3.88 -1.31 13.24
CA ILE A 216 3.37 -1.76 11.94
C ILE A 216 3.65 -0.71 10.85
N GLY A 217 3.36 0.56 11.12
CA GLY A 217 3.53 1.67 10.19
C GLY A 217 5.00 1.91 9.81
N SER A 218 5.88 1.82 10.80
CA SER A 218 7.33 2.01 10.66
C SER A 218 8.03 0.86 9.96
N THR A 219 7.42 -0.33 9.85
CA THR A 219 8.09 -1.54 9.32
C THR A 219 7.49 -2.06 8.02
N THR A 220 6.17 -1.95 7.83
CA THR A 220 5.49 -2.49 6.63
C THR A 220 5.78 -1.66 5.38
N HIS A 221 5.92 -2.31 4.22
CA HIS A 221 6.39 -1.67 3.00
C HIS A 221 5.39 -0.73 2.33
N GLU A 222 4.11 -1.10 2.19
CA GLU A 222 3.12 -0.26 1.51
C GLU A 222 1.99 0.22 2.42
N VAL A 223 1.43 1.38 2.10
CA VAL A 223 0.35 2.01 2.86
C VAL A 223 -0.90 1.13 2.91
N ALA A 224 -1.25 0.48 1.78
CA ALA A 224 -2.38 -0.43 1.70
C ALA A 224 -2.26 -1.58 2.72
N GLN A 225 -1.05 -2.14 2.81
CA GLN A 225 -0.72 -3.28 3.67
C GLN A 225 -0.71 -2.84 5.15
N VAL A 226 -0.18 -1.65 5.44
CA VAL A 226 -0.23 -1.04 6.79
C VAL A 226 -1.67 -0.93 7.27
N VAL A 227 -2.56 -0.33 6.46
CA VAL A 227 -3.97 -0.15 6.82
C VAL A 227 -4.64 -1.51 7.02
N ALA A 228 -4.38 -2.47 6.14
CA ALA A 228 -4.96 -3.80 6.23
C ALA A 228 -4.55 -4.53 7.54
N ALA A 229 -3.25 -4.51 7.85
CA ALA A 229 -2.70 -5.14 9.05
C ALA A 229 -3.23 -4.46 10.33
N ALA A 230 -3.07 -3.14 10.43
CA ALA A 230 -3.37 -2.41 11.65
C ALA A 230 -4.88 -2.36 11.95
N LYS A 231 -5.74 -2.24 10.92
CA LYS A 231 -7.20 -2.23 11.10
C LYS A 231 -7.76 -3.58 11.56
N SER A 232 -7.04 -4.67 11.34
CA SER A 232 -7.41 -5.98 11.89
C SER A 232 -7.19 -6.09 13.41
N ILE A 233 -6.38 -5.19 13.98
CA ILE A 233 -6.19 -5.06 15.43
C ILE A 233 -7.30 -4.17 16.00
N ASN A 234 -7.27 -2.87 15.69
CA ASN A 234 -8.34 -1.92 16.01
C ASN A 234 -8.12 -0.58 15.27
N GLN A 235 -9.01 0.38 15.53
CA GLN A 235 -8.98 1.68 14.87
C GLN A 235 -7.82 2.58 15.32
N ASP A 236 -7.39 2.48 16.58
CA ASP A 236 -6.30 3.31 17.13
C ASP A 236 -4.94 2.87 16.59
N ALA A 237 -4.72 1.56 16.46
CA ALA A 237 -3.57 0.99 15.77
C ALA A 237 -3.53 1.45 14.31
N ALA A 238 -4.68 1.46 13.61
CA ALA A 238 -4.74 1.94 12.23
C ALA A 238 -4.42 3.44 12.10
N ASN A 239 -4.91 4.29 13.01
CA ASN A 239 -4.61 5.72 12.99
C ASN A 239 -3.11 5.98 13.14
N SER A 240 -2.51 5.44 14.20
CA SER A 240 -1.08 5.57 14.49
C SER A 240 -0.18 4.97 13.41
N ALA A 241 -0.53 3.79 12.88
CA ALA A 241 0.24 3.13 11.82
C ALA A 241 0.25 3.93 10.52
N VAL A 242 -0.89 4.52 10.13
CA VAL A 242 -0.95 5.36 8.94
C VAL A 242 -0.12 6.63 9.13
N ILE A 243 -0.17 7.26 10.31
CA ILE A 243 0.63 8.46 10.61
C ILE A 243 2.12 8.14 10.50
N ALA A 244 2.61 7.11 11.20
CA ALA A 244 4.00 6.68 11.11
C ALA A 244 4.39 6.37 9.66
N LYS A 245 3.54 5.63 8.92
CA LYS A 245 3.83 5.31 7.52
C LYS A 245 3.94 6.57 6.65
N MET A 246 3.10 7.57 6.84
CA MET A 246 3.17 8.82 6.08
C MET A 246 4.45 9.59 6.37
N VAL A 247 4.88 9.64 7.64
CA VAL A 247 6.16 10.23 8.04
C VAL A 247 7.31 9.56 7.29
N ARG A 248 7.37 8.22 7.32
CA ARG A 248 8.38 7.45 6.57
C ARG A 248 8.34 7.70 5.06
N VAL A 249 7.15 7.86 4.46
CA VAL A 249 7.01 8.22 3.03
C VAL A 249 7.61 9.60 2.75
N MET A 250 7.42 10.58 3.64
CA MET A 250 8.02 11.92 3.49
C MET A 250 9.56 11.88 3.56
N MET A 251 10.13 10.90 4.27
CA MET A 251 11.58 10.67 4.30
C MET A 251 12.17 10.16 2.97
N LEU A 252 11.34 9.87 1.96
CA LEU A 252 11.83 9.58 0.61
C LEU A 252 12.61 10.76 0.02
N ALA A 253 12.14 11.99 0.22
CA ALA A 253 12.79 13.18 -0.31
C ALA A 253 14.25 13.35 0.18
N PRO A 254 14.55 13.34 1.49
CA PRO A 254 15.93 13.41 1.96
C PRO A 254 16.75 12.19 1.55
N PHE A 255 16.16 11.00 1.47
CA PHE A 255 16.88 9.79 1.03
C PHE A 255 17.40 9.90 -0.41
N LEU A 256 16.61 10.45 -1.34
CA LEU A 256 17.01 10.56 -2.75
C LEU A 256 18.08 11.63 -3.01
N ILE A 257 18.29 12.55 -2.05
CA ILE A 257 19.30 13.61 -2.15
C ILE A 257 20.69 13.12 -1.66
N LEU A 258 20.71 12.07 -0.84
CA LEU A 258 21.92 11.43 -0.30
C LEU A 258 22.53 10.45 -1.30
#